data_AF-A0A386WGU8-F1
#
_entry.id   AF-A0A386WGU8-F1
#
_cell.length_a   1.000
_cell.length_b   1.000
_cell.length_c   1.000
_cell.angle_alpha   90.00
_cell.angle_beta   90.00
_cell.angle_gamma   90.00
#
_symmetry.space_group_name_H-M   'P 1'
#
loop_
_entity.id
_entity.type
_entity.pdbx_description
1 polymer ?
#
loop_
_entity_poly.entity_id
_entity_poly.type
_entity_poly.pdbx_seq_one_letter_code
_entity_poly.pdbx_strand_id
1 'polypeptide(L)'
;MLRHKKESDHLAAKFNEFSSLASAHVMIASFEIAVGHMFEPGADLDEISIFVSDMRRGFGSEVPSLETEALIRHMLGEDIAIDDLSVRTKTAAMIFTLMAWADFQQRDEAKATHLVREAEQRAFERGHQPELA
;
A
#
# COMPACT_ATOMS: atom_id res chain seq x y z
N MET A 1 -24.69 -3.52 14.70
CA MET A 1 -24.50 -4.30 13.45
C MET A 1 -24.82 -3.54 12.16
N LEU A 2 -25.86 -2.69 12.09
CA LEU A 2 -26.21 -1.93 10.86
C LEU A 2 -25.26 -0.76 10.48
N ARG A 3 -24.45 -0.26 11.42
CA ARG A 3 -23.55 0.89 11.22
C ARG A 3 -22.29 0.52 10.44
N HIS A 4 -21.66 -0.61 10.78
CA HIS A 4 -20.47 -1.13 10.10
C HIS A 4 -20.72 -1.57 8.66
N LYS A 5 -21.94 -2.06 8.35
CA LYS A 5 -22.30 -2.43 6.99
C LYS A 5 -22.38 -1.21 6.06
N LYS A 6 -22.94 -0.10 6.54
CA LYS A 6 -22.98 1.17 5.78
C LYS A 6 -21.61 1.79 5.54
N GLU A 7 -20.70 1.71 6.51
CA GLU A 7 -19.30 2.16 6.31
C GLU A 7 -18.57 1.27 5.33
N SER A 8 -18.73 -0.05 5.44
CA SER A 8 -18.15 -1.02 4.49
C SER A 8 -18.69 -0.83 3.07
N ASP A 9 -20.00 -0.61 2.91
CA ASP A 9 -20.64 -0.37 1.61
C ASP A 9 -20.24 1.00 1.03
N HIS A 10 -20.04 2.02 1.88
CA HIS A 10 -19.57 3.35 1.46
C HIS A 10 -18.09 3.32 1.03
N LEU A 11 -17.25 2.58 1.75
CA LEU A 11 -15.85 2.35 1.38
C LEU A 11 -15.73 1.53 0.09
N ALA A 12 -16.57 0.50 -0.08
CA ALA A 12 -16.63 -0.31 -1.31
C ALA A 12 -17.13 0.50 -2.51
N ALA A 13 -18.09 1.40 -2.31
CA ALA A 13 -18.56 2.32 -3.35
C ALA A 13 -17.47 3.31 -3.78
N LYS A 14 -16.72 3.88 -2.82
CA LYS A 14 -15.54 4.70 -3.11
C LYS A 14 -14.43 3.90 -3.81
N PHE A 15 -14.25 2.63 -3.46
CA PHE A 15 -13.27 1.75 -4.11
C PHE A 15 -13.57 1.52 -5.60
N ASN A 16 -14.86 1.41 -5.97
CA ASN A 16 -15.27 1.38 -7.38
C ASN A 16 -15.04 2.73 -8.10
N GLU A 17 -15.05 3.86 -7.39
CA GLU A 17 -14.66 5.17 -7.93
C GLU A 17 -13.15 5.25 -8.22
N PHE A 18 -12.33 4.56 -7.43
CA PHE A 18 -10.89 4.39 -7.66
C PHE A 18 -10.55 3.32 -8.72
N SER A 19 -11.51 2.87 -9.53
CA SER A 19 -11.27 1.87 -10.59
C SER A 19 -10.59 2.44 -11.84
N SER A 20 -10.06 3.67 -11.79
CA SER A 20 -9.31 4.25 -12.89
C SER A 20 -7.86 3.75 -12.87
N LEU A 21 -7.24 3.63 -14.05
CA LEU A 21 -5.80 3.35 -14.16
C LEU A 21 -4.98 4.35 -13.34
N ALA A 22 -5.38 5.63 -13.32
CA ALA A 22 -4.71 6.66 -12.56
C ALA A 22 -4.71 6.38 -11.05
N SER A 23 -5.82 5.93 -10.47
CA SER A 23 -5.91 5.56 -9.06
C SER A 23 -5.01 4.37 -8.70
N ALA A 24 -4.84 3.41 -9.62
CA ALA A 24 -3.89 2.31 -9.43
C ALA A 24 -2.44 2.83 -9.39
N HIS A 25 -2.09 3.81 -10.23
CA HIS A 25 -0.76 4.43 -10.21
C HIS A 25 -0.49 5.23 -8.95
N VAL A 26 -1.50 5.92 -8.40
CA VAL A 26 -1.38 6.60 -7.09
C VAL A 26 -1.18 5.59 -5.97
N MET A 27 -1.89 4.46 -5.97
CA MET A 27 -1.70 3.39 -4.97
C MET A 27 -0.29 2.80 -5.04
N ILE A 28 0.21 2.53 -6.24
CA ILE A 28 1.58 2.06 -6.45
C ILE A 28 2.54 3.10 -5.88
N ALA A 29 2.51 4.36 -6.35
CA ALA A 29 3.41 5.41 -5.88
C ALA A 29 3.33 5.64 -4.36
N SER A 30 2.13 5.54 -3.77
CA SER A 30 1.92 5.61 -2.32
C SER A 30 2.65 4.48 -1.59
N PHE A 31 2.52 3.26 -2.09
CA PHE A 31 3.23 2.10 -1.57
C PHE A 31 4.75 2.28 -1.66
N GLU A 32 5.25 2.77 -2.79
CA GLU A 32 6.68 3.03 -2.99
C GLU A 32 7.22 4.04 -1.95
N ILE A 33 6.50 5.15 -1.74
CA ILE A 33 6.86 6.19 -0.76
C ILE A 33 6.82 5.62 0.66
N ALA A 34 5.74 4.90 1.01
CA ALA A 34 5.60 4.32 2.34
C ALA A 34 6.74 3.33 2.64
N VAL A 35 7.06 2.44 1.71
CA VAL A 35 8.18 1.49 1.83
C VAL A 35 9.50 2.22 2.00
N GLY A 36 9.76 3.25 1.19
CA GLY A 36 10.99 4.07 1.31
C GLY A 36 11.10 4.86 2.61
N HIS A 37 9.98 5.13 3.30
CA HIS A 37 9.99 5.72 4.64
C HIS A 37 10.17 4.70 5.77
N MET A 38 9.85 3.43 5.53
CA MET A 38 9.92 2.36 6.54
C MET A 38 11.25 1.62 6.51
N PHE A 39 11.88 1.52 5.34
CA PHE A 39 13.06 0.70 5.11
C PHE A 39 14.14 1.50 4.40
N GLU A 40 15.37 1.39 4.90
CA GLU A 40 16.55 1.89 4.18
C GLU A 40 16.84 1.01 2.96
N PRO A 41 17.49 1.54 1.91
CA PRO A 41 17.97 0.72 0.80
C PRO A 41 18.89 -0.41 1.29
N GLY A 42 18.55 -1.66 0.97
CA GLY A 42 19.28 -2.84 1.45
C GLY A 42 18.94 -3.26 2.88
N ALA A 43 17.76 -2.87 3.38
CA ALA A 43 17.20 -3.38 4.64
C ALA A 43 17.32 -4.91 4.76
N ASP A 44 17.52 -5.39 5.98
CA ASP A 44 17.70 -6.81 6.23
C ASP A 44 16.38 -7.57 5.98
N LEU A 45 16.49 -8.79 5.47
CA LEU A 45 15.35 -9.68 5.27
C LEU A 45 14.61 -9.93 6.59
N ASP A 46 15.34 -9.98 7.69
CA ASP A 46 14.76 -10.13 9.02
C ASP A 46 13.88 -8.93 9.40
N GLU A 47 14.27 -7.71 9.04
CA GLU A 47 13.47 -6.49 9.33
C GLU A 47 12.15 -6.50 8.57
N ILE A 48 12.18 -6.85 7.28
CA ILE A 48 10.98 -6.96 6.44
C ILE A 48 10.07 -8.09 6.94
N SER A 49 10.66 -9.24 7.30
CA SER A 49 9.91 -10.39 7.83
C SER A 49 9.23 -10.07 9.16
N ILE A 50 9.92 -9.34 10.06
CA ILE A 50 9.35 -8.89 11.33
C ILE A 50 8.18 -7.94 11.08
N PHE A 51 8.35 -6.96 10.19
CA PHE A 51 7.29 -6.02 9.84
C PHE A 51 6.04 -6.75 9.31
N VAL A 52 6.20 -7.68 8.36
CA VAL A 52 5.08 -8.42 7.79
C VAL A 52 4.44 -9.38 8.81
N SER A 53 5.24 -9.97 9.70
CA SER A 53 4.73 -10.76 10.83
C SER A 53 3.87 -9.89 11.77
N ASP A 54 4.31 -8.69 12.08
CA ASP A 54 3.56 -7.73 12.90
C ASP A 54 2.27 -7.28 12.20
N MET A 55 2.30 -7.05 10.89
CA MET A 55 1.11 -6.79 10.08
C MET A 55 0.10 -7.94 10.18
N ARG A 56 0.57 -9.18 10.02
CA ARG A 56 -0.30 -10.37 10.10
C ARG A 56 -0.88 -10.56 11.49
N ARG A 57 -0.14 -10.20 12.54
CA ARG A 57 -0.65 -10.19 13.92
C ARG A 57 -1.73 -9.12 14.13
N GLY A 58 -1.57 -7.95 13.52
CA GLY A 58 -2.52 -6.83 13.65
C GLY A 58 -3.78 -6.98 12.81
N PHE A 59 -3.64 -7.39 11.54
CA PHE A 59 -4.73 -7.43 10.56
C PHE A 59 -5.27 -8.84 10.29
N GLY A 60 -4.61 -9.89 10.79
CA GLY A 60 -5.05 -11.27 10.71
C GLY A 60 -4.50 -12.06 9.52
N SER A 61 -5.03 -13.27 9.32
CA SER A 61 -4.55 -14.23 8.32
C SER A 61 -4.78 -13.82 6.87
N GLU A 62 -5.57 -12.78 6.63
CA GLU A 62 -5.84 -12.24 5.29
C GLU A 62 -4.66 -11.47 4.70
N VAL A 63 -3.64 -11.12 5.52
CA VAL A 63 -2.40 -10.53 5.03
C VAL A 63 -1.63 -11.58 4.23
N PRO A 64 -1.38 -11.37 2.92
CA PRO A 64 -0.62 -12.30 2.09
C PRO A 64 0.87 -12.13 2.39
N SER A 65 1.35 -12.77 3.46
CA SER A 65 2.64 -12.43 4.07
C SER A 65 3.82 -12.58 3.11
N LEU A 66 3.95 -13.73 2.44
CA LEU A 66 5.08 -13.99 1.54
C LEU A 66 5.07 -13.04 0.33
N GLU A 67 3.89 -12.76 -0.19
CA GLU A 67 3.72 -11.85 -1.33
C GLU A 67 3.96 -10.39 -0.94
N THR A 68 3.64 -10.03 0.32
CA THR A 68 3.93 -8.70 0.86
C THR A 68 5.44 -8.51 1.02
N GLU A 69 6.15 -9.50 1.58
CA GLU A 69 7.61 -9.49 1.66
C GLU A 69 8.24 -9.37 0.27
N ALA A 70 7.79 -10.20 -0.69
CA ALA A 70 8.30 -10.18 -2.05
C ALA A 70 8.10 -8.82 -2.74
N LEU A 71 6.95 -8.17 -2.56
CA LEU A 71 6.67 -6.85 -3.12
C LEU A 71 7.51 -5.75 -2.50
N ILE A 72 7.70 -5.77 -1.17
CA ILE A 72 8.56 -4.79 -0.47
C ILE A 72 10.01 -4.92 -0.96
N ARG A 73 10.54 -6.15 -1.01
CA ARG A 73 11.90 -6.43 -1.47
C ARG A 73 12.13 -6.07 -2.93
N HIS A 74 11.17 -6.43 -3.80
CA HIS A 74 11.20 -6.00 -5.20
C HIS A 74 11.27 -4.47 -5.31
N MET A 75 10.50 -3.75 -4.50
CA MET A 75 10.53 -2.29 -4.46
C MET A 75 11.86 -1.72 -3.97
N LEU A 76 12.52 -2.38 -3.03
CA LEU A 76 13.86 -2.01 -2.56
C LEU A 76 14.97 -2.35 -3.56
N GLY A 77 14.61 -2.89 -4.74
CA GLY A 77 15.52 -3.15 -5.85
C GLY A 77 16.09 -4.57 -5.87
N GLU A 78 15.57 -5.48 -5.04
CA GLU A 78 15.95 -6.89 -5.14
C GLU A 78 15.32 -7.55 -6.37
N ASP A 79 16.09 -8.44 -7.02
CA ASP A 79 15.62 -9.22 -8.17
C ASP A 79 14.69 -10.36 -7.71
N ILE A 80 13.43 -10.01 -7.44
CA ILE A 80 12.38 -10.94 -7.05
C ILE A 80 11.28 -10.98 -8.10
N ALA A 81 10.95 -12.20 -8.53
CA ALA A 81 9.85 -12.45 -9.44
C ALA A 81 8.50 -12.17 -8.76
N ILE A 82 7.84 -11.08 -9.16
CA ILE A 82 6.50 -10.70 -8.68
C ILE A 82 5.43 -10.77 -9.77
N ASP A 83 5.80 -11.13 -11.00
CA ASP A 83 4.89 -11.13 -12.15
C ASP A 83 3.78 -12.17 -12.05
N ASP A 84 4.07 -13.30 -11.40
CA ASP A 84 3.09 -14.37 -11.16
C ASP A 84 2.06 -14.04 -10.08
N LEU A 85 2.27 -12.95 -9.33
CA LEU A 85 1.30 -12.51 -8.32
C LEU A 85 0.05 -11.95 -8.97
N SER A 86 -1.12 -12.45 -8.56
CA SER A 86 -2.40 -11.93 -9.04
C SER A 86 -2.56 -10.44 -8.70
N VAL A 87 -3.26 -9.69 -9.55
CA VAL A 87 -3.60 -8.28 -9.29
C VAL A 87 -4.23 -8.10 -7.92
N ARG A 88 -5.16 -9.00 -7.55
CA ARG A 88 -5.82 -8.98 -6.23
C ARG A 88 -4.80 -9.11 -5.09
N THR A 89 -3.83 -10.01 -5.22
CA THR A 89 -2.80 -10.22 -4.20
C THR A 89 -1.87 -9.01 -4.08
N LYS A 90 -1.44 -8.44 -5.21
CA LYS A 90 -0.63 -7.21 -5.23
C LYS A 90 -1.37 -6.05 -4.56
N THR A 91 -2.63 -5.84 -4.93
CA THR A 91 -3.48 -4.80 -4.33
C THR A 91 -3.67 -5.02 -2.84
N ALA A 92 -3.97 -6.24 -2.40
CA ALA A 92 -4.13 -6.55 -0.98
C ALA A 92 -2.86 -6.27 -0.18
N ALA A 93 -1.70 -6.74 -0.65
CA ALA A 93 -0.41 -6.48 -0.03
C ALA A 93 -0.14 -4.97 0.12
N MET A 94 -0.30 -4.20 -0.97
CA MET A 94 -0.11 -2.73 -0.94
C MET A 94 -1.06 -2.06 0.07
N ILE A 95 -2.33 -2.43 0.10
CA ILE A 95 -3.31 -1.87 1.04
C ILE A 95 -2.90 -2.14 2.48
N PHE A 96 -2.54 -3.38 2.82
CA PHE A 96 -2.13 -3.71 4.18
C PHE A 96 -0.84 -3.00 4.59
N THR A 97 0.12 -2.85 3.67
CA THR A 97 1.35 -2.08 3.93
C THR A 97 1.03 -0.60 4.19
N LEU A 98 0.13 0.01 3.41
CA LEU A 98 -0.31 1.39 3.62
C LEU A 98 -1.07 1.57 4.94
N MET A 99 -1.90 0.59 5.33
CA MET A 99 -2.56 0.59 6.64
C MET A 99 -1.54 0.50 7.79
N ALA A 100 -0.53 -0.37 7.67
CA ALA A 100 0.54 -0.51 8.64
C ALA A 100 1.36 0.78 8.77
N TRP A 101 1.71 1.40 7.65
CA TRP A 101 2.39 2.70 7.62
C TRP A 101 1.54 3.78 8.31
N ALA A 102 0.24 3.85 8.01
CA ALA A 102 -0.66 4.82 8.62
C ALA A 102 -0.77 4.62 10.13
N ASP A 103 -0.86 3.38 10.61
CA ASP A 103 -0.87 3.06 12.04
C ASP A 103 0.47 3.46 12.71
N PHE A 104 1.61 3.23 12.05
CA PHE A 104 2.92 3.70 12.53
C PHE A 104 3.01 5.23 12.63
N GLN A 105 2.39 5.95 11.69
CA GLN A 105 2.24 7.40 11.73
C GLN A 105 1.16 7.88 12.71
N GLN A 106 0.59 7.00 13.54
CA GLN A 106 -0.50 7.30 14.48
C GLN A 106 -1.74 7.90 13.80
N ARG A 107 -1.95 7.55 12.53
CA ARG A 107 -3.06 8.06 11.70
C ARG A 107 -3.08 9.58 11.60
N ASP A 108 -1.89 10.18 11.60
CA ASP A 108 -1.70 11.60 11.34
C ASP A 108 -2.21 11.96 9.93
N GLU A 109 -3.33 12.67 9.88
CA GLU A 109 -4.00 13.07 8.65
C GLU A 109 -3.11 13.96 7.78
N ALA A 110 -2.26 14.80 8.37
CA ALA A 110 -1.37 15.68 7.61
C ALA A 110 -0.31 14.86 6.89
N LYS A 111 0.25 13.84 7.54
CA LYS A 111 1.22 12.92 6.93
C LYS A 111 0.58 12.06 5.84
N ALA A 112 -0.63 11.54 6.09
CA ALA A 112 -1.37 10.79 5.09
C ALA A 112 -1.68 11.65 3.85
N THR A 113 -2.12 12.90 4.06
CA THR A 113 -2.38 13.86 2.98
C THR A 113 -1.11 14.18 2.19
N HIS A 114 0.02 14.38 2.88
CA HIS A 114 1.30 14.61 2.22
C HIS A 114 1.71 13.43 1.34
N LEU A 115 1.60 12.20 1.86
CA LEU A 115 1.93 10.99 1.12
C LEU A 115 1.07 10.85 -0.14
N VAL A 116 -0.25 11.07 -0.04
CA VAL A 116 -1.15 10.98 -1.20
C VAL A 116 -0.80 12.03 -2.26
N ARG A 117 -0.58 13.29 -1.86
CA ARG A 117 -0.19 14.36 -2.80
C ARG A 117 1.12 14.08 -3.51
N GLU A 118 2.11 13.57 -2.78
CA GLU A 118 3.38 13.17 -3.37
C GLU A 118 3.19 12.00 -4.35
N ALA A 119 2.36 11.01 -4.01
CA ALA A 119 2.05 9.89 -4.88
C ALA A 119 1.33 10.32 -6.16
N GLU A 120 0.39 11.25 -6.07
CA GLU A 120 -0.30 11.85 -7.21
C GLU A 120 0.65 12.60 -8.14
N GLN A 121 1.56 13.40 -7.55
CA GLN A 121 2.58 14.10 -8.31
C GLN A 121 3.49 13.10 -9.05
N ARG A 122 3.96 12.04 -8.39
CA ARG A 122 4.77 10.99 -9.04
C ARG A 122 4.00 10.26 -10.14
N ALA A 123 2.72 9.96 -9.91
CA ALA A 123 1.87 9.33 -10.92
C ALA A 123 1.71 10.25 -12.15
N PHE A 124 1.49 11.55 -11.91
CA PHE A 124 1.40 12.56 -12.97
C PHE A 124 2.69 12.68 -13.78
N GLU A 125 3.85 12.74 -13.12
CA GLU A 125 5.17 12.80 -13.77
C GLU A 125 5.46 11.56 -14.64
N ARG A 126 4.90 10.40 -14.26
CA ARG A 126 4.95 9.17 -15.06
C ARG A 126 3.94 9.13 -16.22
N GLY A 127 3.16 10.20 -16.40
CA GLY A 127 2.17 10.34 -17.48
C GLY A 127 0.78 9.81 -17.13
N HIS A 128 0.52 9.47 -15.87
CA HIS A 128 -0.78 9.00 -15.39
C HIS A 128 -1.52 10.17 -14.76
N GLN A 129 -2.58 10.68 -15.38
CA GLN A 129 -3.28 11.88 -14.92
C GLN A 129 -4.29 11.54 -13.81
N PRO A 130 -3.97 11.74 -12.52
CA PRO A 130 -4.92 11.53 -11.44
C PRO A 130 -5.80 12.77 -11.29
N GLU A 131 -6.97 12.63 -10.69
CA GLU A 131 -7.69 13.79 -10.14
C GLU A 131 -6.89 14.26 -8.92
N LEU A 132 -6.04 15.29 -9.09
CA LEU A 132 -5.16 15.83 -8.03
C LEU A 132 -5.98 16.25 -6.80
N ALA A 133 -5.53 15.88 -5.59
CA ALA A 133 -6.22 16.08 -4.31
C ALA A 133 -5.76 17.30 -3.46
#